data_AF-A0A9D2M3Z7-F1
#
_entry.id   AF-A0A9D2M3Z7-F1
#
_cell.length_a   1.000
_cell.length_b   1.000
_cell.length_c   1.000
_cell.angle_alpha   90.00
_cell.angle_beta   90.00
_cell.angle_gamma   90.00
#
_symmetry.space_group_name_H-M   'P 1'
#
loop_
_entity.id
_entity.type
_entity.pdbx_description
1 polymer ?
#
loop_
_entity_poly.entity_id
_entity_poly.type
_entity_poly.pdbx_seq_one_letter_code
_entity_poly.pdbx_strand_id
1 'polypeptide(L)'
;MLYAFYKKRRERLEKKLEAVKKREAAALAREQKNDEERRENLKGVPGHFAHGLNFYKYFWIFFICCFLGVVIETVFCLVTTGRLMQRTGLVWGPFNLIYGIGAVLLTACLHRFVTKNDRWLFLGGAVLGGAFEYFCSWLQETVTGTVSWDYSNYPLNINGRINALYCLFWGILALVWIKELYPRLNGWIERSVSNRYGKAITWLLVVFMLANSLVSGAAVMRWQQRYDGVPATQTWQTAMDEAYPDDVLSKIYPSMVRTKNKV
;
A
#
# COMPACT_ATOMS: atom_id res chain seq x y z
N MET A 1 -33.48 24.78 34.77
CA MET A 1 -33.04 25.00 33.37
C MET A 1 -31.93 24.03 32.94
N LEU A 2 -30.85 23.87 33.72
CA LEU A 2 -29.76 22.92 33.44
C LEU A 2 -30.24 21.46 33.27
N TYR A 3 -31.08 20.95 34.17
CA TYR A 3 -31.55 19.56 34.14
C TYR A 3 -32.26 19.19 32.83
N ALA A 4 -33.17 20.04 32.35
CA ALA A 4 -33.87 19.83 31.08
C ALA A 4 -32.92 19.85 29.88
N PHE A 5 -31.88 20.70 29.91
CA PHE A 5 -30.84 20.74 28.89
C PHE A 5 -30.00 19.45 28.86
N TYR A 6 -29.55 18.96 30.03
CA TYR A 6 -28.80 17.70 30.13
C TYR A 6 -29.64 16.49 29.71
N LYS A 7 -30.91 16.43 30.12
CA LYS A 7 -31.83 15.36 29.73
C LYS A 7 -32.01 15.29 28.21
N LYS A 8 -32.28 16.43 27.56
CA LYS A 8 -32.43 16.50 26.09
C LYS A 8 -31.13 16.15 25.35
N ARG A 9 -29.97 16.53 25.90
CA ARG A 9 -28.66 16.16 25.35
C ARG A 9 -28.40 14.66 25.48
N ARG A 10 -28.75 14.05 26.61
CA ARG A 10 -28.61 12.60 26.85
C ARG A 10 -29.49 11.79 25.90
N GLU A 11 -30.76 12.14 25.76
CA GLU A 11 -31.68 11.47 24.82
C GLU A 11 -31.19 11.56 23.37
N ARG A 12 -30.62 12.70 22.97
CA ARG A 12 -30.02 12.87 21.63
C ARG A 12 -28.76 12.01 21.46
N LEU A 13 -27.94 11.86 22.50
CA LEU A 13 -26.75 11.01 22.48
C LEU A 13 -27.11 9.53 22.44
N GLU A 14 -28.10 9.10 23.21
CA GLU A 14 -28.62 7.72 23.20
C GLU A 14 -29.17 7.36 21.81
N LYS A 15 -29.98 8.24 21.20
CA LYS A 15 -30.45 8.03 19.81
C LYS A 15 -29.31 7.93 18.80
N LYS A 16 -28.26 8.75 18.96
CA LYS A 16 -27.06 8.67 18.09
C LYS A 16 -26.28 7.39 18.34
N LEU A 17 -26.13 6.97 19.59
CA LEU A 17 -25.43 5.75 19.97
C LEU A 17 -26.14 4.53 19.39
N GLU A 18 -27.48 4.46 19.51
CA GLU A 18 -28.27 3.38 18.92
C GLU A 18 -28.20 3.37 17.39
N ALA A 19 -28.19 4.55 16.74
CA ALA A 19 -27.99 4.62 15.29
C ALA A 19 -26.60 4.14 14.86
N VAL A 20 -25.54 4.46 15.62
CA VAL A 20 -24.17 3.99 15.36
C VAL A 20 -24.07 2.49 15.58
N LYS A 21 -24.54 1.98 16.73
CA LYS A 21 -24.58 0.54 17.02
C LYS A 21 -25.35 -0.23 15.95
N LYS A 22 -26.47 0.30 15.47
CA LYS A 22 -27.25 -0.33 14.39
C LYS A 22 -26.48 -0.37 13.07
N ARG A 23 -25.69 0.67 12.74
CA ARG A 23 -24.82 0.68 11.56
C ARG A 23 -23.65 -0.28 11.70
N GLU A 24 -23.02 -0.32 12.87
CA GLU A 24 -21.92 -1.25 13.20
C GLU A 24 -22.42 -2.70 13.15
N ALA A 25 -23.56 -2.99 13.78
CA ALA A 25 -24.19 -4.31 13.73
C ALA A 25 -24.59 -4.70 12.30
N ALA A 26 -25.08 -3.76 11.49
CA ALA A 26 -25.38 -4.03 10.08
C ALA A 26 -24.12 -4.27 9.24
N ALA A 27 -23.00 -3.60 9.53
CA ALA A 27 -21.72 -3.84 8.87
C ALA A 27 -21.15 -5.21 9.27
N LEU A 28 -21.16 -5.55 10.56
CA LEU A 28 -20.75 -6.85 11.07
C LEU A 28 -21.64 -7.97 10.51
N ALA A 29 -22.95 -7.77 10.47
CA ALA A 29 -23.88 -8.73 9.89
C ALA A 29 -23.67 -8.90 8.38
N ARG A 30 -23.27 -7.85 7.64
CA ARG A 30 -22.87 -7.98 6.22
C ARG A 30 -21.58 -8.77 6.06
N GLU A 31 -20.60 -8.56 6.94
CA GLU A 31 -19.36 -9.35 6.94
C GLU A 31 -19.63 -10.80 7.30
N GLN A 32 -20.37 -11.05 8.38
CA GLN A 32 -20.77 -12.39 8.81
C GLN A 32 -21.61 -13.09 7.75
N LYS A 33 -22.58 -12.41 7.14
CA LYS A 33 -23.37 -12.95 6.04
C LYS A 33 -22.51 -13.23 4.81
N ASN A 34 -21.59 -12.35 4.45
CA ASN A 34 -20.65 -12.61 3.35
C ASN A 34 -19.73 -13.79 3.69
N ASP A 35 -19.24 -13.91 4.92
CA ASP A 35 -18.40 -15.01 5.38
C ASP A 35 -19.18 -16.33 5.48
N GLU A 36 -20.45 -16.28 5.85
CA GLU A 36 -21.38 -17.41 5.92
C GLU A 36 -21.82 -17.87 4.54
N GLU A 37 -22.28 -16.97 3.67
CA GLU A 37 -22.56 -17.26 2.25
C GLU A 37 -21.28 -17.78 1.57
N ARG A 38 -20.10 -17.26 1.92
CA ARG A 38 -18.82 -17.81 1.44
C ARG A 38 -18.57 -19.20 2.01
N ARG A 39 -18.69 -19.41 3.32
CA ARG A 39 -18.55 -20.74 3.95
C ARG A 39 -19.48 -21.74 3.31
N GLU A 40 -20.71 -21.33 2.99
CA GLU A 40 -21.73 -22.17 2.37
C GLU A 40 -21.42 -22.44 0.88
N ASN A 41 -21.04 -21.43 0.10
CA ASN A 41 -20.56 -21.62 -1.27
C ASN A 41 -19.26 -22.42 -1.36
N LEU A 42 -18.47 -22.46 -0.28
CA LEU A 42 -17.23 -23.22 -0.14
C LEU A 42 -17.44 -24.60 0.52
N LYS A 43 -18.64 -24.91 1.06
CA LYS A 43 -18.95 -26.24 1.62
C LYS A 43 -18.91 -27.25 0.48
N GLY A 44 -17.92 -28.15 0.51
CA GLY A 44 -17.70 -29.18 -0.50
C GLY A 44 -16.48 -28.95 -1.40
N VAL A 45 -15.84 -27.77 -1.31
CA VAL A 45 -14.56 -27.50 -1.98
C VAL A 45 -13.43 -27.74 -0.96
N PRO A 46 -12.60 -28.78 -1.09
CA PRO A 46 -11.55 -29.06 -0.12
C PRO A 46 -10.54 -27.90 -0.06
N GLY A 47 -10.45 -27.27 1.12
CA GLY A 47 -9.38 -26.38 1.59
C GLY A 47 -8.90 -25.33 0.59
N HIS A 48 -9.71 -24.32 0.27
CA HIS A 48 -9.32 -23.24 -0.64
C HIS A 48 -8.03 -22.55 -0.19
N PHE A 49 -7.04 -22.47 -1.09
CA PHE A 49 -5.69 -21.95 -0.87
C PHE A 49 -5.61 -20.61 -0.11
N ALA A 50 -6.52 -19.69 -0.45
CA ALA A 50 -6.58 -18.36 0.13
C ALA A 50 -7.65 -18.25 1.23
N HIS A 51 -8.02 -19.32 1.94
CA HIS A 51 -9.01 -19.21 3.02
C HIS A 51 -8.40 -18.54 4.27
N GLY A 52 -9.12 -17.56 4.84
CA GLY A 52 -8.65 -16.78 5.99
C GLY A 52 -7.48 -15.84 5.67
N LEU A 53 -6.84 -15.26 6.69
CA LEU A 53 -5.60 -14.50 6.56
C LEU A 53 -4.43 -15.48 6.58
N ASN A 54 -3.83 -15.74 5.41
CA ASN A 54 -2.69 -16.63 5.26
C ASN A 54 -1.62 -16.01 4.36
N PHE A 55 -0.41 -16.57 4.36
CA PHE A 55 0.73 -16.04 3.58
C PHE A 55 0.36 -15.78 2.12
N TYR A 56 -0.31 -16.75 1.50
CA TYR A 56 -0.67 -16.66 0.09
C TYR A 56 -1.64 -15.52 -0.20
N LYS A 57 -2.63 -15.32 0.68
CA LYS A 57 -3.53 -14.17 0.58
C LYS A 57 -2.78 -12.85 0.69
N TYR A 58 -1.90 -12.72 1.68
CA TYR A 58 -1.10 -11.51 1.82
C TYR A 58 -0.21 -11.26 0.59
N PHE A 59 0.38 -12.32 0.03
CA PHE A 59 1.18 -12.21 -1.18
C PHE A 59 0.34 -11.75 -2.39
N TRP A 60 -0.85 -12.31 -2.60
CA TRP A 60 -1.73 -11.88 -3.69
C TRP A 60 -2.22 -10.45 -3.51
N ILE A 61 -2.54 -10.04 -2.29
CA ILE A 61 -2.86 -8.64 -1.97
C ILE A 61 -1.67 -7.75 -2.32
N PHE A 62 -0.48 -8.10 -1.85
CA PHE A 62 0.77 -7.39 -2.15
C PHE A 62 0.98 -7.25 -3.66
N PHE A 63 0.95 -8.36 -4.40
CA PHE A 63 1.23 -8.39 -5.83
C PHE A 63 0.22 -7.56 -6.63
N ILE A 64 -1.07 -7.74 -6.37
CA ILE A 64 -2.12 -6.99 -7.07
C ILE A 64 -2.04 -5.50 -6.73
N CYS A 65 -1.76 -5.15 -5.47
CA CYS A 65 -1.65 -3.75 -5.06
C CYS A 65 -0.39 -3.07 -5.58
N CYS A 66 0.72 -3.81 -5.73
CA CYS A 66 1.92 -3.31 -6.41
C CYS A 66 1.61 -2.83 -7.83
N PHE A 67 0.71 -3.52 -8.54
CA PHE A 67 0.28 -3.15 -9.89
C PHE A 67 -0.82 -2.08 -9.87
N LEU A 68 -1.91 -2.31 -9.14
CA LEU A 68 -3.06 -1.40 -9.12
C LEU A 68 -2.69 -0.02 -8.59
N GLY A 69 -1.78 0.06 -7.61
CA GLY A 69 -1.31 1.35 -7.10
C GLY A 69 -0.64 2.18 -8.19
N VAL A 70 0.23 1.57 -9.01
CA VAL A 70 0.88 2.24 -10.13
C VAL A 70 -0.17 2.70 -11.16
N VAL A 71 -1.13 1.84 -11.51
CA VAL A 71 -2.19 2.19 -12.47
C VAL A 71 -3.03 3.36 -11.96
N ILE A 72 -3.51 3.29 -10.71
CA ILE A 72 -4.33 4.33 -10.09
C ILE A 72 -3.56 5.65 -10.05
N GLU A 73 -2.29 5.64 -9.60
CA GLU A 73 -1.51 6.86 -9.51
C GLU A 73 -1.14 7.44 -10.88
N THR A 74 -0.88 6.59 -11.87
CA THR A 74 -0.62 7.02 -13.26
C THR A 74 -1.86 7.68 -13.85
N VAL A 75 -3.05 7.09 -13.66
CA VAL A 75 -4.33 7.67 -14.10
C VAL A 75 -4.61 8.98 -13.35
N PHE A 76 -4.35 9.02 -12.04
CA PHE A 76 -4.50 10.23 -11.25
C PHE A 76 -3.59 11.36 -11.74
N CYS A 77 -2.31 11.07 -12.01
CA CYS A 77 -1.37 12.04 -12.58
C CYS A 77 -1.83 12.51 -13.98
N LEU A 78 -2.32 11.60 -14.82
CA LEU A 78 -2.84 11.94 -16.14
C LEU A 78 -4.04 12.89 -16.05
N VAL A 79 -5.00 12.61 -15.19
CA VAL A 79 -6.21 13.44 -15.03
C VAL A 79 -5.88 14.80 -14.42
N THR A 80 -4.97 14.86 -13.45
CA THR A 80 -4.65 16.10 -12.72
C THR A 80 -3.66 17.00 -13.44
N THR A 81 -2.67 16.43 -14.13
CA THR A 81 -1.58 17.19 -14.76
C THR A 81 -1.61 17.16 -16.29
N GLY A 82 -2.47 16.33 -16.89
CA GLY A 82 -2.51 16.10 -18.34
C GLY A 82 -1.31 15.33 -18.88
N ARG A 83 -0.41 14.83 -18.01
CA ARG A 83 0.83 14.14 -18.39
C ARG A 83 0.87 12.72 -17.83
N LEU A 84 1.30 11.78 -18.68
CA LEU A 84 1.63 10.43 -18.24
C LEU A 84 2.95 10.49 -17.48
N MET A 85 2.88 10.29 -16.16
CA MET A 85 4.05 10.20 -15.29
C MET A 85 4.24 8.74 -14.89
N GLN A 86 5.45 8.21 -15.11
CA GLN A 86 5.78 6.85 -14.69
C GLN A 86 6.04 6.82 -13.18
N ARG A 87 5.31 5.94 -12.48
CA ARG A 87 5.34 5.78 -11.01
C ARG A 87 5.78 4.37 -10.59
N THR A 88 6.52 3.71 -11.48
CA THR A 88 7.04 2.36 -11.27
C THR A 88 8.17 2.38 -10.26
N GLY A 89 8.13 1.44 -9.31
CA GLY A 89 9.21 1.22 -8.34
C GLY A 89 10.21 0.15 -8.79
N LEU A 90 9.86 -0.67 -9.77
CA LEU A 90 10.68 -1.77 -10.27
C LEU A 90 10.97 -1.64 -11.77
N VAL A 91 12.08 -2.23 -12.21
CA VAL A 91 12.53 -2.16 -13.61
C VAL A 91 11.73 -3.06 -14.54
N TRP A 92 11.23 -4.21 -14.06
CA TRP A 92 10.38 -5.09 -14.86
C TRP A 92 8.90 -4.88 -14.55
N GLY A 93 8.19 -4.25 -15.49
CA GLY A 93 6.75 -4.06 -15.44
C GLY A 93 6.29 -2.98 -14.46
N PRO A 94 4.99 -2.64 -14.48
CA PRO A 94 4.46 -1.52 -13.71
C PRO A 94 4.14 -1.90 -12.27
N PHE A 95 5.19 -2.24 -11.50
CA PHE A 95 5.07 -2.61 -10.09
C PHE A 95 5.77 -1.59 -9.19
N ASN A 96 5.16 -1.31 -8.05
CA ASN A 96 5.77 -0.51 -7.00
C ASN A 96 5.52 -1.16 -5.62
N LEU A 97 6.61 -1.53 -4.96
CA LEU A 97 6.61 -2.25 -3.70
C LEU A 97 5.93 -1.47 -2.57
N ILE A 98 5.99 -0.14 -2.60
CA ILE A 98 5.42 0.71 -1.55
C ILE A 98 3.91 0.52 -1.47
N TYR A 99 3.22 0.46 -2.62
CA TYR A 99 1.77 0.26 -2.64
C TYR A 99 1.37 -1.14 -2.15
N GLY A 100 2.11 -2.18 -2.56
CA GLY A 100 1.86 -3.54 -2.12
C GLY A 100 2.07 -3.73 -0.62
N ILE A 101 3.21 -3.25 -0.10
CA ILE A 101 3.55 -3.34 1.33
C ILE A 101 2.57 -2.50 2.13
N GLY A 102 2.23 -1.29 1.68
CA GLY A 102 1.24 -0.43 2.34
C GLY A 102 -0.13 -1.11 2.46
N ALA A 103 -0.61 -1.73 1.39
CA ALA A 103 -1.88 -2.48 1.41
C ALA A 103 -1.84 -3.68 2.38
N VAL A 104 -0.73 -4.43 2.41
CA VAL A 104 -0.56 -5.55 3.35
C VAL A 104 -0.48 -5.04 4.79
N LEU A 105 0.25 -3.96 5.07
CA LEU A 105 0.34 -3.37 6.41
C LEU A 105 -1.02 -2.88 6.90
N LEU A 106 -1.74 -2.12 6.08
CA LEU A 106 -3.11 -1.69 6.42
C LEU A 106 -4.00 -2.90 6.70
N THR A 107 -3.94 -3.93 5.86
CA THR A 107 -4.73 -5.16 6.06
C THR A 107 -4.34 -5.89 7.34
N ALA A 108 -3.06 -6.17 7.57
CA ALA A 108 -2.60 -6.95 8.73
C ALA A 108 -2.84 -6.21 10.07
N CYS A 109 -2.64 -4.89 10.08
CA CYS A 109 -2.75 -4.09 11.30
C CYS A 109 -4.17 -3.61 11.57
N LEU A 110 -4.92 -3.21 10.54
CA LEU A 110 -6.21 -2.52 10.71
C LEU A 110 -7.43 -3.39 10.44
N HIS A 111 -7.31 -4.53 9.76
CA HIS A 111 -8.45 -5.41 9.51
C HIS A 111 -9.13 -5.86 10.81
N ARG A 112 -8.37 -6.08 11.89
CA ARG A 112 -8.93 -6.44 13.22
C ARG A 112 -9.82 -5.34 13.83
N PHE A 113 -9.68 -4.10 13.36
CA PHE A 113 -10.37 -2.93 13.87
C PHE A 113 -11.54 -2.51 12.97
N VAL A 114 -11.90 -3.31 11.95
CA VAL A 114 -13.04 -3.01 11.07
C VAL A 114 -14.36 -2.88 11.83
N THR A 115 -14.50 -3.61 12.94
CA THR A 115 -15.68 -3.61 13.83
C THR A 115 -15.68 -2.47 14.84
N LYS A 116 -14.59 -1.68 14.92
CA LYS A 116 -14.49 -0.51 15.79
C LYS A 116 -14.93 0.74 15.05
N ASN A 117 -15.24 1.79 15.82
CA ASN A 117 -15.63 3.10 15.30
C ASN A 117 -14.64 3.59 14.23
N ASP A 118 -15.18 4.06 13.10
CA ASP A 118 -14.48 4.60 11.93
C ASP A 118 -13.34 5.56 12.30
N ARG A 119 -13.49 6.30 13.40
CA ARG A 119 -12.43 7.21 13.90
C ARG A 119 -11.14 6.48 14.24
N TRP A 120 -11.21 5.29 14.84
CA TRP A 120 -10.02 4.49 15.17
C TRP A 120 -9.36 3.92 13.93
N LEU A 121 -10.16 3.54 12.93
CA LEU A 121 -9.64 3.06 11.66
C LEU A 121 -8.97 4.20 10.87
N PHE A 122 -9.57 5.39 10.88
CA PHE A 122 -8.98 6.60 10.32
C PHE A 122 -7.67 7.00 11.02
N LEU A 123 -7.68 7.10 12.34
CA LEU A 123 -6.49 7.49 13.11
C LEU A 123 -5.39 6.45 13.00
N GLY A 124 -5.74 5.16 13.09
CA GLY A 124 -4.81 4.06 12.89
C GLY A 124 -4.22 4.08 11.48
N GLY A 125 -5.04 4.34 10.46
CA GLY A 125 -4.61 4.52 9.08
C GLY A 125 -3.67 5.71 8.90
N ALA A 126 -4.00 6.85 9.49
CA ALA A 126 -3.19 8.07 9.40
C ALA A 126 -1.81 7.90 10.05
N VAL A 127 -1.76 7.29 11.23
CA VAL A 127 -0.51 7.02 11.95
C VAL A 127 0.30 5.94 11.24
N LEU A 128 -0.32 4.81 10.88
CA LEU A 128 0.39 3.70 10.24
C LEU A 128 0.89 4.08 8.84
N GLY A 129 0.06 4.76 8.05
CA GLY A 129 0.43 5.26 6.73
C GLY A 129 1.52 6.32 6.81
N GLY A 130 1.40 7.30 7.72
CA GLY A 130 2.44 8.29 7.95
C GLY A 130 3.76 7.67 8.43
N ALA A 131 3.72 6.70 9.36
CA ALA A 131 4.92 5.99 9.80
C ALA A 131 5.56 5.18 8.67
N PHE A 132 4.76 4.52 7.84
CA PHE A 132 5.22 3.76 6.69
C PHE A 132 5.86 4.66 5.63
N GLU A 133 5.22 5.78 5.29
CA GLU A 133 5.75 6.77 4.35
C GLU A 133 7.07 7.37 4.84
N TYR A 134 7.14 7.73 6.13
CA TYR A 134 8.38 8.21 6.74
C TYR A 134 9.49 7.16 6.64
N PHE A 135 9.18 5.91 6.98
CA PHE A 135 10.13 4.81 6.91
C PHE A 135 10.63 4.56 5.49
N CYS A 136 9.74 4.59 4.48
CA CYS A 136 10.13 4.44 3.08
C CYS A 136 11.04 5.58 2.61
N SER A 137 10.72 6.83 2.96
CA SER A 137 11.56 7.98 2.63
C SER A 137 12.94 7.89 3.29
N TRP A 138 12.97 7.58 4.59
CA TRP A 138 14.22 7.43 5.35
C TRP A 138 15.07 6.26 4.83
N LEU A 139 14.46 5.11 4.56
CA LEU A 139 15.16 3.94 4.04
C LEU A 139 15.72 4.22 2.64
N GLN A 140 14.94 4.86 1.77
CA GLN A 140 15.41 5.23 0.43
C GLN A 140 16.61 6.17 0.52
N GLU A 141 16.54 7.21 1.34
CA GLU A 141 17.66 8.14 1.51
C GLU A 141 18.89 7.45 2.11
N THR A 142 18.70 6.58 3.10
CA THR A 142 19.82 5.87 3.75
C THR A 142 20.51 4.90 2.80
N VAL A 143 19.75 4.18 1.96
CA VAL A 143 20.29 3.14 1.06
C VAL A 143 20.81 3.74 -0.25
N THR A 144 20.13 4.75 -0.78
CA THR A 144 20.39 5.27 -2.14
C THR A 144 20.85 6.72 -2.17
N GLY A 145 20.69 7.48 -1.09
CA GLY A 145 20.95 8.93 -1.09
C GLY A 145 19.95 9.74 -1.91
N THR A 146 18.78 9.18 -2.22
CA THR A 146 17.74 9.81 -3.02
C THR A 146 16.41 9.86 -2.27
N VAL A 147 15.55 10.79 -2.67
CA VAL A 147 14.18 10.92 -2.21
C VAL A 147 13.25 10.91 -3.42
N SER A 148 12.15 10.17 -3.33
CA SER A 148 11.13 10.14 -4.39
C SER A 148 10.06 11.23 -4.23
N TRP A 149 10.00 11.86 -3.06
CA TRP A 149 9.10 12.97 -2.75
C TRP A 149 9.72 13.88 -1.69
N ASP A 150 9.34 15.16 -1.72
CA ASP A 150 9.75 16.17 -0.75
C ASP A 150 8.55 17.05 -0.38
N TYR A 151 8.21 17.06 0.91
CA TYR A 151 7.13 17.82 1.52
C TYR A 151 7.62 19.02 2.34
N SER A 152 8.87 19.45 2.20
CA SER A 152 9.46 20.57 2.97
C SER A 152 8.66 21.86 2.87
N ASN A 153 7.99 22.09 1.73
CA ASN A 153 7.16 23.27 1.48
C ASN A 153 5.72 23.16 2.02
N TYR A 154 5.35 22.04 2.63
CA TYR A 154 4.00 21.82 3.14
C TYR A 154 3.91 22.08 4.65
N PRO A 155 2.77 22.59 5.14
CA PRO A 155 2.58 22.83 6.57
C PRO A 155 2.58 21.52 7.36
N LEU A 156 3.10 21.57 8.60
CA LEU A 156 3.19 20.42 9.50
C LEU A 156 3.94 19.23 8.88
N ASN A 157 4.99 19.52 8.12
CA ASN A 157 5.91 18.49 7.63
C ASN A 157 6.88 18.04 8.74
N ILE A 158 7.33 16.80 8.66
CA ILE A 158 8.39 16.26 9.52
C ILE A 158 9.56 15.89 8.61
N ASN A 159 10.66 16.65 8.72
CA ASN A 159 11.89 16.50 7.93
C ASN A 159 11.66 16.50 6.40
N GLY A 160 10.58 17.14 5.92
CA GLY A 160 10.17 17.06 4.51
C GLY A 160 9.74 15.66 4.04
N ARG A 161 9.68 14.66 4.91
CA ARG A 161 9.40 13.25 4.53
C ARG A 161 7.92 12.90 4.53
N ILE A 162 7.18 13.47 5.48
CA ILE A 162 5.74 13.32 5.63
C ILE A 162 5.14 14.67 5.96
N ASN A 163 3.84 14.83 5.72
CA ASN A 163 3.08 15.96 6.24
C ASN A 163 1.72 15.51 6.80
N ALA A 164 1.10 16.38 7.60
CA ALA A 164 -0.19 16.10 8.20
C ALA A 164 -1.29 15.82 7.16
N LEU A 165 -1.28 16.50 6.01
CA LEU A 165 -2.30 16.33 4.96
C LEU A 165 -2.27 14.93 4.35
N TYR A 166 -1.08 14.42 3.99
CA TYR A 166 -0.93 13.07 3.46
C TYR A 166 -1.22 12.02 4.54
N CYS A 167 -0.89 12.28 5.81
CA CYS A 167 -1.35 11.42 6.90
C CYS A 167 -2.89 11.35 6.96
N LEU A 168 -3.61 12.47 6.75
CA LEU A 168 -5.07 12.43 6.67
C LEU A 168 -5.55 11.63 5.45
N PHE A 169 -4.90 11.77 4.29
CA PHE A 169 -5.22 10.95 3.11
C PHE A 169 -5.00 9.45 3.37
N TRP A 170 -3.93 9.08 4.07
CA TRP A 170 -3.72 7.69 4.54
C TRP A 170 -4.84 7.22 5.45
N GLY A 171 -5.37 8.08 6.33
CA GLY A 171 -6.53 7.76 7.16
C GLY A 171 -7.79 7.49 6.34
N ILE A 172 -8.08 8.32 5.32
CA ILE A 172 -9.22 8.08 4.41
C ILE A 172 -8.99 6.82 3.60
N LEU A 173 -7.79 6.64 3.06
CA LEU A 173 -7.41 5.47 2.28
C LEU A 173 -7.58 4.19 3.09
N ALA A 174 -7.18 4.19 4.36
CA ALA A 174 -7.37 3.04 5.25
C ALA A 174 -8.85 2.69 5.46
N LEU A 175 -9.72 3.70 5.61
CA LEU A 175 -11.17 3.50 5.71
C LEU A 175 -11.74 2.84 4.45
N VAL A 176 -11.44 3.42 3.28
CA VAL A 176 -11.90 2.93 1.98
C VAL A 176 -11.31 1.55 1.68
N TRP A 177 -10.04 1.36 2.01
CA TRP A 177 -9.32 0.10 1.82
C TRP A 177 -9.98 -1.02 2.61
N ILE A 178 -10.10 -0.87 3.93
CA ILE A 178 -10.59 -1.95 4.80
C ILE A 178 -12.07 -2.23 4.59
N LYS A 179 -12.90 -1.20 4.37
CA LYS A 179 -14.36 -1.37 4.27
C LYS A 179 -14.85 -1.76 2.87
N GLU A 180 -14.18 -1.32 1.81
CA GLU A 180 -14.69 -1.47 0.44
C GLU A 180 -13.73 -2.25 -0.47
N LEU A 181 -12.45 -1.87 -0.52
CA LEU A 181 -11.52 -2.45 -1.49
C LEU A 181 -11.06 -3.85 -1.09
N TYR A 182 -10.65 -4.03 0.17
CA TYR A 182 -10.16 -5.30 0.69
C TYR A 182 -11.22 -6.42 0.60
N PRO A 183 -12.49 -6.23 1.01
CA PRO A 183 -13.50 -7.30 0.91
C PRO A 183 -13.77 -7.75 -0.54
N ARG A 184 -13.74 -6.80 -1.49
CA ARG A 184 -13.90 -7.06 -2.93
C ARG A 184 -12.69 -7.78 -3.51
N LEU A 185 -11.49 -7.28 -3.21
CA LEU A 185 -10.24 -7.90 -3.65
C LEU A 185 -10.10 -9.31 -3.07
N ASN A 186 -10.37 -9.47 -1.78
CA ASN A 186 -10.37 -10.76 -1.10
C ASN A 186 -11.34 -11.74 -1.77
N GLY A 187 -12.58 -11.31 -2.03
CA GLY A 187 -13.57 -12.15 -2.72
C GLY A 187 -13.22 -12.44 -4.18
N TRP A 188 -12.43 -11.61 -4.85
CA TRP A 188 -11.89 -11.90 -6.17
C TRP A 188 -10.75 -12.93 -6.11
N ILE A 189 -9.76 -12.73 -5.22
CA ILE A 189 -8.63 -13.66 -5.04
C ILE A 189 -9.15 -15.06 -4.69
N GLU A 190 -10.10 -15.16 -3.77
CA GLU A 190 -10.68 -16.43 -3.35
C GLU A 190 -11.51 -17.13 -4.45
N ARG A 191 -12.00 -16.42 -5.46
CA ARG A 191 -12.76 -17.03 -6.56
C ARG A 191 -11.89 -17.34 -7.77
N SER A 192 -10.95 -16.46 -8.07
CA SER A 192 -10.17 -16.51 -9.31
C SER A 192 -8.90 -17.36 -9.19
N VAL A 193 -8.35 -17.52 -7.99
CA VAL A 193 -7.09 -18.27 -7.80
C VAL A 193 -7.40 -19.74 -7.50
N SER A 194 -7.30 -20.58 -8.52
CA SER A 194 -7.49 -22.03 -8.39
C SER A 194 -6.59 -22.65 -7.33
N ASN A 195 -7.13 -23.53 -6.47
CA ASN A 195 -6.37 -24.20 -5.40
C ASN A 195 -5.21 -25.08 -5.93
N ARG A 196 -5.36 -25.65 -7.13
CA ARG A 196 -4.37 -26.54 -7.74
C ARG A 196 -3.16 -25.79 -8.28
N TYR A 197 -3.39 -24.71 -9.02
CA TYR A 197 -2.33 -23.94 -9.67
C TYR A 197 -1.88 -22.70 -8.87
N GLY A 198 -2.72 -22.23 -7.93
CA GLY A 198 -2.48 -21.03 -7.14
C GLY A 198 -1.18 -21.08 -6.36
N LYS A 199 -0.82 -22.23 -5.77
CA LYS A 199 0.47 -22.45 -5.09
C LYS A 199 1.65 -22.24 -6.03
N ALA A 200 1.64 -22.90 -7.19
CA ALA A 200 2.73 -22.84 -8.16
C ALA A 200 2.88 -21.43 -8.74
N ILE A 201 1.76 -20.81 -9.13
CA ILE A 201 1.74 -19.42 -9.62
C ILE A 201 2.25 -18.47 -8.55
N THR A 202 1.84 -18.65 -7.30
CA THR A 202 2.31 -17.79 -6.20
C THR A 202 3.83 -17.88 -6.06
N TRP A 203 4.41 -19.08 -6.03
CA TRP A 203 5.86 -19.22 -5.94
C TRP A 203 6.60 -18.66 -7.16
N LEU A 204 6.07 -18.86 -8.37
CA LEU A 204 6.61 -18.25 -9.58
C LEU A 204 6.62 -16.72 -9.48
N LEU A 205 5.50 -16.13 -9.04
CA LEU A 205 5.38 -14.68 -8.84
C LEU A 205 6.27 -14.17 -7.70
N VAL A 206 6.43 -14.94 -6.62
CA VAL A 206 7.35 -14.61 -5.52
C VAL A 206 8.77 -14.53 -6.05
N VAL A 207 9.23 -15.56 -6.78
CA VAL A 207 10.57 -15.57 -7.39
C VAL A 207 10.74 -14.42 -8.36
N PHE A 208 9.74 -14.14 -9.21
CA PHE A 208 9.75 -12.99 -10.12
C PHE A 208 9.87 -11.67 -9.37
N MET A 209 9.04 -11.44 -8.34
CA MET A 209 9.06 -10.18 -7.57
C MET A 209 10.37 -10.01 -6.81
N LEU A 210 10.94 -11.09 -6.26
CA LEU A 210 12.24 -11.05 -5.59
C LEU A 210 13.36 -10.73 -6.58
N ALA A 211 13.42 -11.42 -7.73
CA ALA A 211 14.41 -11.15 -8.76
C ALA A 211 14.31 -9.71 -9.27
N ASN A 212 13.08 -9.24 -9.55
CA ASN A 212 12.83 -7.87 -9.99
C ASN A 212 13.28 -6.84 -8.94
N SER A 213 13.00 -7.10 -7.66
CA SER A 213 13.43 -6.22 -6.56
C SER A 213 14.95 -6.17 -6.43
N LEU A 214 15.63 -7.32 -6.55
CA LEU A 214 17.09 -7.41 -6.50
C LEU A 214 17.74 -6.69 -7.68
N VAL A 215 17.26 -6.93 -8.90
CA VAL A 215 17.77 -6.26 -10.10
C VAL A 215 17.50 -4.76 -10.07
N SER A 216 16.29 -4.34 -9.65
CA SER A 216 15.97 -2.92 -9.49
C SER A 216 16.87 -2.25 -8.45
N GLY A 217 17.08 -2.90 -7.30
CA GLY A 217 17.99 -2.41 -6.26
C GLY A 217 19.43 -2.30 -6.77
N ALA A 218 19.94 -3.32 -7.44
CA ALA A 218 21.27 -3.31 -8.04
C ALA A 218 21.43 -2.22 -9.11
N ALA A 219 20.40 -2.01 -9.95
CA ALA A 219 20.40 -0.97 -10.97
C ALA A 219 20.44 0.44 -10.34
N VAL A 220 19.62 0.70 -9.33
CA VAL A 220 19.63 1.99 -8.59
C VAL A 220 20.95 2.19 -7.84
N MET A 221 21.48 1.16 -7.19
CA MET A 221 22.79 1.23 -6.52
C MET A 221 23.91 1.53 -7.53
N ARG A 222 23.89 0.88 -8.71
CA ARG A 222 24.89 1.13 -9.75
C ARG A 222 24.74 2.54 -10.33
N TRP A 223 23.52 3.00 -10.53
CA TRP A 223 23.23 4.37 -10.98
C TRP A 223 23.84 5.40 -10.03
N GLN A 224 23.68 5.17 -8.73
CA GLN A 224 24.30 6.02 -7.71
C GLN A 224 25.84 5.98 -7.77
N GLN A 225 26.44 4.80 -7.94
CA GLN A 225 27.89 4.66 -8.11
C GLN A 225 28.40 5.40 -9.36
N ARG A 226 27.66 5.38 -10.48
CA ARG A 226 28.02 6.12 -11.71
C ARG A 226 28.02 7.63 -11.45
N TYR A 227 27.00 8.14 -10.77
CA TYR A 227 26.96 9.55 -10.39
C TYR A 227 28.10 9.97 -9.47
N ASP A 228 28.53 9.09 -8.57
CA ASP A 228 29.65 9.35 -7.67
C ASP A 228 31.02 9.10 -8.35
N GLY A 229 31.05 8.85 -9.67
CA GLY A 229 32.26 8.66 -10.46
C GLY A 229 32.98 7.34 -10.20
N VAL A 230 32.33 6.37 -9.56
CA VAL A 230 32.91 5.06 -9.25
C VAL A 230 32.84 4.16 -10.49
N PRO A 231 33.99 3.73 -11.04
CA PRO A 231 34.02 2.86 -12.22
C PRO A 231 33.56 1.44 -11.87
N ALA A 232 33.02 0.73 -12.87
CA ALA A 232 32.70 -0.68 -12.74
C ALA A 232 33.99 -1.50 -12.60
N THR A 233 34.09 -2.29 -11.54
CA THR A 233 35.20 -3.21 -11.27
C THR A 233 34.74 -4.66 -11.23
N GLN A 234 33.45 -4.89 -11.00
CA GLN A 234 32.85 -6.21 -10.86
C GLN A 234 31.92 -6.53 -12.04
N THR A 235 31.81 -7.81 -12.39
CA THR A 235 30.99 -8.28 -13.53
C THR A 235 29.54 -7.85 -13.44
N TRP A 236 28.94 -7.85 -12.24
CA TRP A 236 27.56 -7.41 -12.06
C TRP A 236 27.39 -5.90 -12.29
N GLN A 237 28.40 -5.07 -12.01
CA GLN A 237 28.35 -3.63 -12.25
C GLN A 237 28.34 -3.34 -13.75
N THR A 238 29.21 -4.02 -14.51
CA THR A 238 29.23 -3.92 -15.97
C THR A 238 27.92 -4.41 -16.58
N ALA A 239 27.37 -5.52 -16.08
CA ALA A 239 26.07 -6.01 -16.53
C ALA A 239 24.92 -5.01 -16.25
N MET A 240 24.95 -4.30 -15.11
CA MET A 240 23.98 -3.24 -14.81
C MET A 240 24.21 -1.97 -15.65
N ASP A 241 25.44 -1.67 -16.03
CA ASP A 241 25.75 -0.56 -16.94
C ASP A 241 25.21 -0.79 -18.35
N GLU A 242 25.37 -2.03 -18.85
CA GLU A 242 24.87 -2.42 -20.17
C GLU A 242 23.34 -2.56 -20.19
N ALA A 243 22.76 -3.19 -19.17
CA ALA A 243 21.32 -3.45 -19.13
C ALA A 243 20.48 -2.23 -18.71
N TYR A 244 21.02 -1.37 -17.85
CA TYR A 244 20.31 -0.22 -17.27
C TYR A 244 21.18 1.05 -17.26
N PRO A 245 21.46 1.63 -18.44
CA PRO A 245 22.13 2.92 -18.54
C PRO A 245 21.27 4.07 -17.99
N ASP A 246 21.88 5.24 -17.81
CA ASP A 246 21.24 6.40 -17.14
C ASP A 246 20.00 6.92 -17.86
N ASP A 247 19.97 6.86 -19.20
CA ASP A 247 18.82 7.28 -20.00
C ASP A 247 17.61 6.34 -19.84
N VAL A 248 17.87 5.05 -19.58
CA VAL A 248 16.84 4.06 -19.26
C VAL A 248 16.31 4.30 -17.84
N LEU A 249 17.21 4.43 -16.86
CA LEU A 249 16.81 4.61 -15.46
C LEU A 249 16.09 5.94 -15.20
N SER A 250 16.47 7.01 -15.88
CA SER A 250 15.76 8.30 -15.79
C SER A 250 14.33 8.24 -16.35
N LYS A 251 14.06 7.38 -17.34
CA LYS A 251 12.69 7.12 -17.84
C LYS A 251 11.91 6.24 -16.86
N ILE A 252 12.57 5.28 -16.21
CA ILE A 252 11.93 4.36 -15.26
C ILE A 252 11.60 5.07 -13.94
N TYR A 253 12.50 5.92 -13.46
CA TYR A 253 12.43 6.60 -12.16
C TYR A 253 12.45 8.14 -12.32
N PRO A 254 11.47 8.75 -13.03
CA PRO A 254 11.48 10.18 -13.32
C PRO A 254 11.29 11.07 -12.08
N SER A 255 10.86 10.49 -10.95
CA SER A 255 10.60 11.20 -9.69
C SER A 255 11.72 11.10 -8.67
N MET A 256 12.76 10.30 -8.93
CA MET A 256 13.87 10.12 -7.99
C MET A 256 14.81 11.34 -8.07
N VAL A 257 14.94 12.06 -6.96
CA VAL A 257 15.79 13.24 -6.84
C VAL A 257 16.82 13.02 -5.74
N ARG A 258 18.07 13.43 -5.96
CA ARG A 258 19.13 13.33 -4.96
C ARG A 258 18.94 14.38 -3.86
N THR A 259 19.12 13.98 -2.61
CA THR A 259 19.24 14.94 -1.51
C THR A 259 20.62 15.61 -1.59
N LYS A 260 20.65 16.90 -1.95
CA LYS A 260 21.85 17.72 -1.76
C LYS A 260 22.01 17.95 -0.25
N ASN A 261 22.79 17.08 0.40
CA ASN A 261 23.68 17.35 1.53
C ASN A 261 23.93 16.05 2.30
N LYS A 262 25.17 15.55 2.21
CA LYS A 262 25.78 14.85 3.34
C LYS A 262 25.99 15.91 4.41
N VAL A 263 25.32 15.77 5.55
CA VAL A 263 25.85 16.26 6.83
C VAL A 263 26.42 15.04 7.53
#